data_AF-A0A2V4VT38-F1
#
_entry.id   AF-A0A2V4VT38-F1
#
_cell.length_a   1.000
_cell.length_b   1.000
_cell.length_c   1.000
_cell.angle_alpha   90.00
_cell.angle_beta   90.00
_cell.angle_gamma   90.00
#
_symmetry.space_group_name_H-M   'P 1'
#
loop_
_entity.id
_entity.type
_entity.pdbx_description
1 polymer ?
#
loop_
_entity_poly.entity_id
_entity_poly.type
_entity_poly.pdbx_seq_one_letter_code
_entity_poly.pdbx_strand_id
1 'polypeptide(L)'
;MNPEDQIQQRLQVIIEKTQAIIHDKRKQSFGSLEYFLGHILEYRGEKQYLTDDWYIRTPRWLGEYGNTPEEEELLTDIYHLQTYIAETLKGG
;
A
#
# COMPACT_ATOMS: atom_id res chain seq x y z
N MET A 1 12.84 -17.06 2.23
CA MET A 1 12.37 -15.94 3.07
C MET A 1 11.03 -16.33 3.64
N ASN A 2 10.77 -16.09 4.93
CA ASN A 2 9.47 -16.42 5.49
C ASN A 2 8.39 -15.48 4.87
N PRO A 3 7.09 -15.86 4.89
CA PRO A 3 6.03 -15.02 4.35
C PRO A 3 5.95 -13.61 4.95
N GLU A 4 6.23 -13.49 6.24
CA GLU A 4 6.19 -12.22 6.95
C GLU A 4 7.27 -11.24 6.45
N ASP A 5 8.49 -11.71 6.23
CA ASP A 5 9.60 -10.92 5.67
C ASP A 5 9.22 -10.40 4.28
N GLN A 6 8.54 -11.23 3.47
CA GLN A 6 8.10 -10.82 2.12
C GLN A 6 7.01 -9.76 2.18
N ILE A 7 6.06 -9.91 3.11
CA ILE A 7 5.02 -8.91 3.35
C ILE A 7 5.65 -7.58 3.81
N GLN A 8 6.58 -7.63 4.77
CA GLN A 8 7.29 -6.45 5.29
C GLN A 8 8.09 -5.74 4.19
N GLN A 9 8.78 -6.49 3.32
CA GLN A 9 9.50 -5.91 2.18
C GLN A 9 8.55 -5.24 1.18
N ARG A 10 7.45 -5.90 0.82
CA ARG A 10 6.45 -5.31 -0.11
C ARG A 10 5.79 -4.06 0.48
N LEU A 11 5.48 -4.08 1.78
CA LEU A 11 4.99 -2.90 2.50
C LEU A 11 6.00 -1.76 2.48
N GLN A 12 7.29 -2.03 2.69
CA GLN A 12 8.35 -1.04 2.60
C GLN A 12 8.40 -0.41 1.20
N VAL A 13 8.32 -1.21 0.14
CA VAL A 13 8.30 -0.70 -1.25
C VAL A 13 7.09 0.21 -1.51
N ILE A 14 5.90 -0.20 -1.07
CA ILE A 14 4.67 0.61 -1.19
C ILE A 14 4.83 1.96 -0.45
N ILE A 15 5.41 1.94 0.76
CA ILE A 15 5.67 3.15 1.56
C ILE A 15 6.65 4.08 0.84
N GLU A 16 7.76 3.55 0.33
CA GLU A 16 8.78 4.34 -0.39
C GLU A 16 8.21 4.97 -1.66
N LYS A 17 7.44 4.21 -2.45
CA LYS A 17 6.74 4.73 -3.64
C LYS A 17 5.77 5.84 -3.27
N THR A 18 4.97 5.65 -2.23
CA THR A 18 4.00 6.65 -1.75
C THR A 18 4.72 7.95 -1.35
N GLN A 19 5.81 7.86 -0.57
CA GLN A 19 6.62 9.01 -0.19
C GLN A 19 7.24 9.72 -1.40
N ALA A 20 7.73 8.96 -2.38
CA ALA A 20 8.30 9.52 -3.61
C ALA A 20 7.27 10.33 -4.41
N ILE A 21 6.02 9.84 -4.50
CA ILE A 21 4.93 10.55 -5.18
C ILE A 21 4.56 11.83 -4.42
N ILE A 22 4.40 11.76 -3.10
CA ILE A 22 4.07 12.94 -2.26
C ILE A 22 5.15 14.03 -2.37
N HIS A 23 6.43 13.64 -2.39
CA HIS A 23 7.54 14.58 -2.43
C HIS A 23 7.85 15.15 -3.82
N ASP A 24 7.24 14.63 -4.90
CA ASP A 24 7.41 15.21 -6.24
C ASP A 24 6.63 16.52 -6.35
N LYS A 25 7.32 17.64 -6.13
CA LYS A 25 6.78 19.00 -6.20
C LYS A 25 6.21 19.39 -7.58
N ARG A 26 6.44 18.58 -8.62
CA ARG A 26 5.88 18.78 -9.97
C ARG A 26 4.49 18.15 -10.10
N LYS A 27 4.12 17.27 -9.17
CA LYS A 27 2.83 16.59 -9.10
C LYS A 27 1.99 17.28 -8.04
N GLN A 28 0.70 17.47 -8.33
CA GLN A 28 -0.23 17.98 -7.34
C GLN A 28 -0.53 16.81 -6.40
N SER A 29 0.28 16.66 -5.34
CA SER A 29 0.00 15.64 -4.32
C SER A 29 -1.32 15.98 -3.68
N PHE A 30 -2.30 15.12 -3.87
CA PHE A 30 -3.58 15.21 -3.20
C PHE A 30 -3.36 14.75 -1.74
N GLY A 31 -3.87 15.50 -0.75
CA GLY A 31 -3.75 15.14 0.69
C GLY A 31 -4.28 13.73 1.04
N SER A 32 -4.93 13.09 0.08
CA SER A 32 -5.24 11.67 0.05
C SER A 32 -4.05 10.72 0.16
N LEU A 33 -2.93 11.00 -0.51
CA LEU A 33 -1.73 10.16 -0.45
C LEU A 33 -1.03 10.30 0.89
N GLU A 34 -1.02 11.51 1.46
CA GLU A 34 -0.52 11.74 2.82
C GLU A 34 -1.35 10.97 3.86
N TYR A 35 -2.68 10.98 3.69
CA TYR A 35 -3.58 10.17 4.51
C TYR A 35 -3.27 8.67 4.35
N PHE A 36 -3.15 8.17 3.12
CA PHE A 36 -2.80 6.78 2.84
C PHE A 36 -1.45 6.39 3.47
N LEU A 37 -0.44 7.25 3.37
CA LEU A 37 0.88 7.02 3.96
C LEU A 37 0.79 6.77 5.47
N GLY A 38 -0.03 7.54 6.19
CA GLY A 38 -0.29 7.30 7.61
C GLY A 38 -0.87 5.92 7.88
N HIS A 39 -1.91 5.55 7.13
CA HIS A 39 -2.57 4.23 7.26
C HIS A 39 -1.64 3.06 6.99
N ILE A 40 -0.83 3.12 5.92
CA ILE A 40 0.04 2.00 5.57
C ILE A 40 1.23 1.86 6.54
N LEU A 41 1.69 2.95 7.15
CA LEU A 41 2.70 2.93 8.21
C LEU A 41 2.17 2.25 9.47
N GLU A 42 0.95 2.59 9.90
CA GLU A 42 0.25 1.96 11.02
C GLU A 42 0.00 0.47 10.75
N TYR A 43 -0.58 0.15 9.58
CA TYR A 43 -0.81 -1.22 9.11
C TYR A 43 0.44 -2.10 9.23
N ARG A 44 1.59 -1.58 8.78
CA ARG A 44 2.87 -2.30 8.86
C ARG A 44 3.37 -2.41 10.30
N GLY A 45 3.31 -1.33 11.07
CA GLY A 45 3.83 -1.26 12.44
C GLY A 45 3.07 -2.17 13.40
N GLU A 46 1.75 -2.22 13.26
CA GLU A 46 0.86 -3.06 14.06
C GLU A 46 0.75 -4.50 13.53
N LYS A 47 1.37 -4.78 12.38
CA LYS A 47 1.29 -6.06 11.68
C LYS A 47 -0.16 -6.48 11.42
N GLN A 48 -1.01 -5.54 10.98
CA GLN A 48 -2.43 -5.78 10.75
C GLN A 48 -2.70 -6.95 9.78
N TYR A 49 -1.76 -7.28 8.89
CA TYR A 49 -1.81 -8.47 8.04
C TYR A 49 -1.97 -9.82 8.79
N LEU A 50 -1.64 -9.86 10.09
CA LEU A 50 -1.85 -11.03 10.96
C LEU A 50 -3.25 -11.07 11.58
N THR A 51 -3.98 -9.96 11.58
CA THR A 51 -5.30 -9.82 12.21
C THR A 51 -6.44 -10.23 11.27
N ASP A 52 -7.68 -10.20 11.75
CA ASP A 52 -8.85 -10.46 10.91
C ASP A 52 -9.16 -9.29 9.96
N ASP A 53 -8.82 -8.06 10.37
CA ASP A 53 -8.93 -6.83 9.54
C ASP A 53 -7.67 -6.60 8.69
N TRP A 54 -7.17 -7.66 8.05
CA TRP A 54 -5.90 -7.66 7.34
C TRP A 54 -5.90 -6.85 6.04
N TYR A 55 -7.04 -6.37 5.56
CA TYR A 55 -7.13 -5.67 4.28
C TYR A 55 -6.58 -4.24 4.38
N ILE A 56 -5.76 -3.86 3.41
CA ILE A 56 -5.36 -2.47 3.23
C ILE A 56 -6.56 -1.72 2.65
N ARG A 57 -7.02 -0.68 3.35
CA ARG A 57 -8.08 0.20 2.84
C ARG A 57 -7.50 1.11 1.77
N THR A 58 -7.44 0.61 0.55
CA THR A 58 -7.02 1.38 -0.60
C THR A 58 -7.97 2.56 -0.78
N PRO A 59 -7.46 3.80 -0.77
CA PRO A 59 -8.32 4.94 -0.95
C PRO A 59 -8.99 4.92 -2.33
N ARG A 60 -10.30 5.15 -2.37
CA ARG A 60 -11.12 5.04 -3.59
C ARG A 60 -10.64 5.91 -4.76
N TRP A 61 -9.99 7.05 -4.47
CA TRP A 61 -9.45 7.96 -5.48
C TRP A 61 -8.12 7.51 -6.09
N LEU A 62 -7.44 6.50 -5.52
CA LEU A 62 -6.19 5.94 -6.05
C LEU A 62 -6.60 5.07 -7.24
N GLY A 63 -6.67 5.67 -8.43
CA GLY A 63 -7.32 5.06 -9.60
C GLY A 63 -8.42 5.90 -10.25
N GLU A 64 -9.11 6.79 -9.53
CA GLU A 64 -10.33 7.46 -10.04
C GLU A 64 -10.11 8.91 -10.51
N TYR A 65 -9.09 9.63 -10.01
CA TYR A 65 -8.89 11.06 -10.34
C TYR A 65 -7.43 11.40 -10.63
N GLY A 66 -7.05 11.37 -11.91
CA GLY A 66 -5.79 11.95 -12.38
C GLY A 66 -4.56 11.07 -12.18
N ASN A 67 -4.70 9.74 -12.31
CA ASN A 67 -3.61 8.80 -12.03
C ASN A 67 -2.38 9.12 -12.88
N THR A 68 -1.26 9.38 -12.22
CA THR A 68 0.03 9.21 -12.88
C THR A 68 0.34 7.71 -13.00
N PRO A 69 1.15 7.27 -13.97
CA PRO A 69 1.53 5.85 -14.08
C PRO A 69 2.07 5.25 -12.78
N GLU A 70 2.73 6.06 -11.95
CA GLU A 70 3.24 5.66 -10.64
C GLU A 70 2.14 5.40 -9.60
N GLU A 71 1.01 6.11 -9.68
CA GLU A 71 -0.14 5.86 -8.80
C GLU A 71 -0.88 4.57 -9.22
N GLU A 72 -0.95 4.28 -10.53
CA GLU A 72 -1.49 3.01 -11.04
C GLU A 72 -0.61 1.81 -10.67
N GLU A 73 0.71 2.00 -10.72
CA GLU A 73 1.67 0.99 -10.26
C GLU A 73 1.55 0.76 -8.75
N LEU A 74 1.43 1.84 -7.95
CA LEU A 74 1.21 1.75 -6.51
C LEU A 74 -0.07 0.98 -6.19
N LEU A 75 -1.16 1.24 -6.91
CA LEU A 75 -2.43 0.52 -6.78
C LEU A 75 -2.25 -0.98 -7.05
N THR A 76 -1.55 -1.29 -8.14
CA THR A 76 -1.27 -2.67 -8.56
C THR A 76 -0.45 -3.41 -7.51
N ASP A 77 0.56 -2.76 -6.92
CA ASP A 77 1.38 -3.33 -5.86
C ASP A 77 0.57 -3.65 -4.60
N ILE A 78 -0.35 -2.75 -4.21
CA ILE A 78 -1.25 -2.97 -3.08
C ILE A 78 -2.12 -4.20 -3.33
N TYR A 79 -2.74 -4.31 -4.51
CA TYR A 79 -3.55 -5.48 -4.84
C TYR A 79 -2.74 -6.77 -4.84
N HIS A 80 -1.54 -6.77 -5.44
CA HIS A 80 -0.66 -7.93 -5.41
C HIS A 80 -0.25 -8.33 -3.99
N LEU A 81 -0.02 -7.36 -3.10
CA LEU A 81 0.26 -7.65 -1.70
C LEU A 81 -0.96 -8.27 -1.01
N GLN A 82 -2.15 -7.71 -1.21
CA GLN A 82 -3.36 -8.25 -0.59
C GLN A 82 -3.67 -9.66 -1.06
N THR A 83 -3.55 -9.94 -2.36
CA THR A 83 -3.69 -11.30 -2.90
C THR A 83 -2.66 -12.24 -2.27
N TYR A 84 -1.40 -11.83 -2.17
CA TYR A 84 -0.36 -12.63 -1.52
C TYR A 84 -0.67 -12.95 -0.06
N ILE A 85 -1.16 -11.98 0.71
CA ILE A 85 -1.56 -12.18 2.11
C ILE A 85 -2.74 -13.14 2.20
N ALA A 86 -3.75 -13.00 1.34
CA ALA A 86 -4.90 -13.90 1.30
C ALA A 86 -4.46 -15.35 1.08
N GLU A 87 -3.66 -15.58 0.04
CA GLU A 87 -3.19 -16.91 -0.36
C GLU A 87 -2.25 -17.53 0.68
N THR A 88 -1.41 -16.72 1.32
CA THR A 88 -0.33 -17.24 2.18
C THR A 88 -0.72 -17.33 3.65
N LEU A 89 -1.47 -16.36 4.16
CA LEU A 89 -1.79 -16.26 5.59
C LEU A 89 -3.26 -16.55 5.91
N LYS A 90 -4.17 -16.37 4.96
CA LYS A 90 -5.62 -16.46 5.22
C LYS A 90 -6.29 -17.67 4.56
N GLY A 91 -5.55 -18.44 3.79
CA GLY A 91 -5.95 -19.77 3.34
C GLY A 91 -6.77 -19.82 2.05
N GLY A 92 -6.90 -18.70 1.32
CA GLY A 92 -7.61 -18.64 0.03
C GLY A 92 -9.12 -18.78 0.14
#